data_AF-A0A2A6HQW0-F1
#
_entry.id   AF-A0A2A6HQW0-F1
#
_cell.length_a   1.000
_cell.length_b   1.000
_cell.length_c   1.000
_cell.angle_alpha   90.00
_cell.angle_beta   90.00
_cell.angle_gamma   90.00
#
_symmetry.space_group_name_H-M   'P 1'
#
loop_
_entity.id
_entity.type
_entity.pdbx_description
1 polymer ?
#
loop_
_entity_poly.entity_id
_entity_poly.type
_entity_poly.pdbx_seq_one_letter_code
_entity_poly.pdbx_strand_id
1 'polypeptide(L)'
;MGSFSLFHWLIVLILIGVPLIFIFRKPPAGPNRFGGLPQAMGFGQAIASYFKNYVTFSGRASRSEFWYSTLFVLLVGIALYVVDRSETLNRIWSLATFLPSIAMAARRLHDVNRSGWHQLLGLLAPIGTIAVLVWYCKAPTADHSREAVFA
;
A
#
# COMPACT_ATOMS: atom_id res chain seq x y z
N MET A 1 -14.44 32.77 23.93
CA MET A 1 -13.95 32.04 22.74
C MET A 1 -12.48 31.76 22.97
N GLY A 2 -12.08 30.51 23.21
CA GLY A 2 -10.69 30.18 23.53
C GLY A 2 -9.78 30.51 22.34
N SER A 3 -8.82 31.42 22.53
CA SER A 3 -7.85 31.76 21.49
C SER A 3 -6.91 30.58 21.25
N PHE A 4 -6.77 30.16 19.99
CA PHE A 4 -5.79 29.13 19.62
C PHE A 4 -4.38 29.67 19.88
N SER A 5 -3.75 29.18 20.96
CA SER A 5 -2.35 29.48 21.28
C SER A 5 -1.42 29.04 20.14
N LEU A 6 -0.30 29.75 19.98
CA LEU A 6 0.79 29.40 19.06
C LEU A 6 1.19 27.92 19.14
N PHE A 7 1.08 27.31 20.31
CA PHE A 7 1.35 25.89 20.53
C PHE A 7 0.44 24.97 19.71
N HIS A 8 -0.85 25.30 19.56
CA HIS A 8 -1.79 24.52 18.75
C HIS A 8 -1.42 24.58 17.28
N TRP A 9 -1.06 25.77 16.79
CA TRP A 9 -0.61 25.96 15.41
C TRP A 9 0.69 25.21 15.14
N LEU A 10 1.61 25.15 16.11
CA LEU A 10 2.84 24.40 16.00
C LEU A 10 2.57 22.88 15.90
N ILE A 11 1.64 22.34 16.69
CA ILE A 11 1.20 20.95 16.58
C ILE A 11 0.61 20.66 15.19
N VAL A 12 -0.30 21.52 14.71
CA VAL A 12 -0.92 21.36 13.39
C VAL A 12 0.13 21.38 12.28
N LEU A 13 1.09 22.32 12.34
CA LEU A 13 2.17 22.41 11.36
C LEU A 13 3.09 21.19 11.38
N ILE A 14 3.38 20.62 12.55
CA ILE A 14 4.19 19.38 12.63
C ILE A 14 3.41 18.19 12.07
N LEU A 15 2.14 18.03 12.46
CA LEU A 15 1.30 16.90 12.05
C LEU A 15 1.04 16.86 10.54
N ILE A 16 1.01 18.03 9.88
CA ILE A 16 0.80 18.11 8.42
C ILE A 16 2.13 18.25 7.68
N GLY A 17 3.02 19.12 8.16
CA GLY A 17 4.27 19.44 7.48
C GLY A 17 5.24 18.27 7.40
N VAL A 18 5.44 17.54 8.50
CA VAL A 18 6.37 16.40 8.51
C VAL A 18 5.93 15.32 7.51
N PRO A 19 4.66 14.87 7.50
CA PRO A 19 4.24 13.88 6.52
C PRO A 19 4.29 14.36 5.06
N LEU A 20 4.00 15.64 4.79
CA LEU A 20 4.15 16.21 3.43
C LEU A 20 5.59 16.07 2.91
N ILE A 21 6.60 16.23 3.77
CA ILE A 21 8.01 16.02 3.38
C ILE A 21 8.23 14.59 2.85
N PHE A 22 7.63 13.58 3.49
CA PHE A 22 7.76 12.18 3.05
C PHE A 22 7.05 11.91 1.73
N ILE A 23 5.98 12.66 1.40
CA ILE A 23 5.30 12.57 0.10
C ILE A 23 6.23 13.03 -1.03
N PHE A 24 6.91 14.17 -0.84
CA PHE A 24 7.78 14.75 -1.87
C PHE A 24 9.18 14.13 -1.91
N ARG A 25 9.59 13.38 -0.87
CA ARG A 25 10.86 12.67 -0.85
C ARG A 25 10.93 11.64 -2.00
N LYS A 26 11.95 11.74 -2.85
CA LYS A 26 12.21 10.78 -3.92
C LYS A 26 12.68 9.43 -3.34
N PRO A 27 12.35 8.30 -3.99
CA PRO A 27 12.90 7.01 -3.58
C PRO A 27 14.43 6.99 -3.75
N PRO A 28 15.16 6.11 -3.03
CA PRO A 28 16.59 5.92 -3.23
C PRO A 28 16.92 5.58 -4.68
N ALA A 29 18.03 6.12 -5.20
CA ALA A 29 18.55 5.78 -6.51
C ALA A 29 19.22 4.39 -6.50
N GLY A 30 19.29 3.76 -7.67
CA GLY A 30 19.92 2.45 -7.86
C GLY A 30 18.91 1.29 -7.95
N PRO A 31 19.42 0.04 -7.97
CA PRO A 31 18.59 -1.15 -8.08
C PRO A 31 17.61 -1.26 -6.90
N ASN A 32 16.49 -1.94 -7.12
CA ASN A 32 15.49 -2.10 -6.08
C ASN A 32 16.03 -2.96 -4.93
N ARG A 33 16.00 -2.43 -3.70
CA ARG A 33 16.52 -3.11 -2.50
C ARG A 33 15.75 -4.37 -2.08
N PHE A 34 14.57 -4.60 -2.65
CA PHE A 34 13.68 -5.70 -2.29
C PHE A 34 13.70 -6.86 -3.30
N GLY A 35 14.69 -6.89 -4.19
CA GLY A 35 14.92 -7.97 -5.15
C GLY A 35 14.39 -7.69 -6.55
N GLY A 36 14.41 -8.72 -7.40
CA GLY A 36 14.03 -8.64 -8.82
C GLY A 36 12.54 -8.34 -9.06
N LEU A 37 12.19 -8.07 -10.32
CA LEU A 37 10.83 -7.73 -10.71
C LEU A 37 9.83 -8.86 -10.37
N PRO A 38 8.69 -8.55 -9.71
CA PRO A 38 7.68 -9.56 -9.42
C PRO A 38 6.98 -9.98 -10.71
N GLN A 39 6.58 -11.26 -10.79
CA GLN A 39 5.85 -11.78 -11.94
C GLN A 39 4.42 -11.23 -12.00
N ALA A 40 3.91 -11.01 -13.20
CA ALA A 40 2.51 -10.69 -13.42
C ALA A 40 1.65 -11.93 -13.12
N MET A 41 0.61 -11.75 -12.30
CA MET A 41 -0.32 -12.81 -11.90
C MET A 41 -1.70 -12.62 -12.52
N GLY A 42 -2.39 -13.73 -12.80
CA GLY A 42 -3.83 -13.75 -13.07
C GLY A 42 -4.65 -13.64 -11.78
N PHE A 43 -5.98 -13.49 -11.90
CA PHE A 43 -6.87 -13.25 -10.76
C PHE A 43 -6.77 -14.33 -9.66
N GLY A 44 -6.91 -15.61 -10.00
CA GLY A 44 -6.83 -16.70 -9.03
C GLY A 44 -5.44 -16.84 -8.39
N GLN A 45 -4.38 -16.61 -9.16
CA GLN A 45 -3.00 -16.62 -8.66
C GLN A 45 -2.74 -15.48 -7.66
N ALA A 46 -3.31 -14.30 -7.91
CA ALA A 46 -3.21 -13.17 -7.00
C ALA A 46 -3.87 -13.49 -5.65
N ILE A 47 -5.08 -14.07 -5.65
CA ILE A 47 -5.77 -14.48 -4.42
C ILE A 47 -4.97 -15.54 -3.66
N ALA A 48 -4.45 -16.55 -4.38
CA ALA A 48 -3.61 -17.57 -3.76
C ALA A 48 -2.33 -16.96 -3.16
N SER A 49 -1.67 -16.03 -3.86
CA SER A 49 -0.50 -15.31 -3.36
C SER A 49 -0.83 -14.45 -2.14
N TYR A 50 -2.00 -13.78 -2.13
CA TYR A 50 -2.46 -12.93 -1.04
C TYR A 50 -2.57 -13.71 0.27
N PHE A 51 -3.25 -14.85 0.26
CA PHE A 51 -3.38 -15.70 1.45
C PHE A 51 -2.10 -16.47 1.78
N LYS A 52 -1.27 -16.82 0.78
CA LYS A 52 0.04 -17.45 1.02
C LYS A 52 1.01 -16.49 1.73
N ASN A 53 0.97 -15.20 1.37
CA ASN A 53 1.83 -14.16 1.93
C ASN A 53 1.10 -13.33 3.02
N TYR A 54 0.36 -14.00 3.90
CA TYR A 54 -0.58 -13.38 4.82
C TYR A 54 0.02 -12.30 5.74
N VAL A 55 1.22 -12.55 6.30
CA VAL A 55 1.96 -11.59 7.16
C VAL A 55 3.39 -11.41 6.67
N THR A 56 3.62 -11.59 5.38
CA THR A 56 4.94 -11.46 4.76
C THR A 56 5.12 -10.05 4.23
N PHE A 57 5.93 -9.25 4.92
CA PHE A 57 6.23 -7.86 4.55
C PHE A 57 7.47 -7.74 3.64
N SER A 58 8.24 -8.81 3.47
CA SER A 58 9.42 -8.85 2.61
C SER A 58 9.06 -9.14 1.15
N GLY A 59 9.91 -8.67 0.24
CA GLY A 59 9.72 -8.85 -1.20
C GLY A 59 8.83 -7.78 -1.85
N ARG A 60 8.41 -8.07 -3.09
CA ARG A 60 7.69 -7.16 -3.98
C ARG A 60 6.37 -7.77 -4.39
N ALA A 61 5.33 -6.93 -4.52
CA ALA A 61 4.05 -7.30 -5.08
C ALA A 61 3.88 -6.66 -6.46
N SER A 62 3.51 -7.46 -7.46
CA SER A 62 3.25 -6.94 -8.81
C SER A 62 1.96 -6.10 -8.82
N ARG A 63 1.81 -5.26 -9.84
CA ARG A 63 0.59 -4.45 -10.02
C ARG A 63 -0.66 -5.32 -10.08
N SER A 64 -0.61 -6.45 -10.81
CA SER A 64 -1.77 -7.33 -10.94
C SER A 64 -2.04 -8.12 -9.67
N GLU A 65 -1.01 -8.56 -8.93
CA GLU A 65 -1.20 -9.16 -7.60
C GLU A 65 -1.96 -8.22 -6.67
N PHE A 66 -1.55 -6.94 -6.61
CA PHE A 66 -2.18 -5.94 -5.77
C PHE A 66 -3.63 -5.67 -6.17
N TRP A 67 -3.88 -5.27 -7.42
CA TRP A 67 -5.21 -4.83 -7.84
C TRP A 67 -6.24 -5.96 -7.89
N TYR A 68 -5.85 -7.18 -8.27
CA TYR A 68 -6.78 -8.32 -8.23
C TYR A 68 -7.14 -8.73 -6.80
N SER A 69 -6.17 -8.70 -5.88
CA SER A 69 -6.43 -9.00 -4.47
C SER A 69 -7.30 -7.91 -3.83
N THR A 70 -7.04 -6.63 -4.11
CA THR A 70 -7.88 -5.51 -3.65
C THR A 70 -9.30 -5.63 -4.18
N LEU A 71 -9.48 -5.95 -5.46
CA LEU A 71 -10.80 -6.18 -6.05
C LEU A 71 -11.52 -7.34 -5.37
N PHE A 72 -10.84 -8.47 -5.16
CA PHE A 72 -11.40 -9.62 -4.45
C PHE A 72 -11.85 -9.25 -3.03
N VAL A 73 -11.00 -8.60 -2.24
CA VAL A 73 -11.32 -8.18 -0.87
C VAL A 73 -12.53 -7.24 -0.83
N LEU A 74 -12.59 -6.30 -1.77
CA LEU A 74 -13.70 -5.37 -1.92
C LEU A 74 -15.01 -6.09 -2.26
N LEU A 75 -15.00 -6.98 -3.26
CA LEU A 75 -16.20 -7.71 -3.70
C LEU A 75 -16.76 -8.62 -2.60
N VAL A 76 -15.90 -9.35 -1.88
CA VAL A 76 -16.34 -10.17 -0.74
C VAL A 76 -16.91 -9.27 0.37
N GLY A 77 -16.27 -8.12 0.65
CA GLY A 77 -16.79 -7.16 1.62
C GLY A 77 -18.18 -6.64 1.27
N ILE A 78 -18.42 -6.27 0.00
CA ILE A 78 -19.73 -5.82 -0.49
C ILE A 78 -20.75 -6.96 -0.40
N ALA A 79 -20.40 -8.17 -0.83
CA ALA A 79 -21.29 -9.32 -0.76
C ALA A 79 -21.73 -9.61 0.69
N LEU A 80 -20.77 -9.61 1.63
CA LEU A 80 -21.07 -9.80 3.06
C LEU A 80 -21.93 -8.67 3.61
N TYR A 81 -21.70 -7.41 3.22
CA TYR A 81 -22.52 -6.28 3.65
C TYR A 81 -23.99 -6.41 3.20
N VAL A 82 -24.24 -6.95 2.01
CA VAL A 82 -25.60 -7.15 1.48
C VAL A 82 -26.29 -8.35 2.14
N VAL A 83 -25.56 -9.44 2.35
CA VAL A 83 -26.12 -10.72 2.83
C VAL A 83 -26.27 -10.77 4.34
N ASP A 84 -25.29 -10.26 5.09
CA ASP A 84 -25.26 -10.33 6.55
C ASP A 84 -25.77 -9.03 7.20
N ARG A 85 -27.04 -9.06 7.61
CA ARG A 85 -27.67 -7.93 8.33
C ARG A 85 -27.11 -7.71 9.73
N SER A 86 -26.46 -8.71 10.32
CA SER A 86 -25.85 -8.59 11.66
C SER A 86 -24.49 -7.88 11.62
N GLU A 87 -23.91 -7.71 10.43
CA GLU A 87 -22.54 -7.22 10.19
C GLU A 87 -21.42 -8.05 10.83
N THR A 88 -21.74 -9.15 11.52
CA THR A 88 -20.76 -9.97 12.25
C THR A 88 -19.73 -10.58 11.29
N LEU A 89 -20.19 -11.14 10.18
CA LEU A 89 -19.32 -11.73 9.15
C LEU A 89 -18.48 -10.66 8.46
N ASN A 90 -19.04 -9.48 8.23
CA ASN A 90 -18.29 -8.36 7.65
C ASN A 90 -17.16 -7.89 8.59
N ARG A 91 -17.43 -7.83 9.91
CA ARG A 91 -16.42 -7.50 10.93
C ARG A 91 -15.31 -8.55 10.98
N ILE A 92 -15.65 -9.84 10.98
CA ILE A 92 -14.66 -10.93 10.96
C ILE A 92 -13.83 -10.85 9.68
N TRP A 93 -14.47 -10.62 8.52
CA TRP A 93 -13.78 -10.47 7.23
C TRP A 93 -12.81 -9.29 7.23
N SER A 94 -13.23 -8.14 7.76
CA SER A 94 -12.39 -6.96 7.89
C SER A 94 -11.15 -7.25 8.74
N LEU A 95 -11.32 -7.93 9.88
CA LEU A 95 -10.20 -8.32 10.74
C LEU A 95 -9.28 -9.35 10.07
N ALA A 96 -9.84 -10.35 9.38
CA ALA A 96 -9.07 -11.38 8.68
C ALA A 96 -8.27 -10.80 7.49
N THR A 97 -8.81 -9.80 6.79
CA THR A 97 -8.12 -9.17 5.66
C THR A 97 -7.24 -7.98 6.06
N PHE A 98 -7.33 -7.51 7.30
CA PHE A 98 -6.58 -6.34 7.78
C PHE A 98 -5.06 -6.52 7.66
N LEU A 99 -4.51 -7.55 8.29
CA LEU A 99 -3.08 -7.83 8.28
C LEU A 99 -2.52 -8.12 6.87
N PRO A 100 -3.10 -9.01 6.06
CA PRO A 100 -2.60 -9.27 4.72
C PRO A 100 -2.73 -8.07 3.78
N SER A 101 -3.73 -7.20 3.98
CA SER A 101 -3.84 -5.96 3.20
C SER A 101 -2.68 -5.01 3.49
N ILE A 102 -2.29 -4.84 4.75
CA ILE A 102 -1.14 -4.02 5.15
C ILE A 102 0.17 -4.64 4.64
N ALA A 103 0.32 -5.97 4.72
CA ALA A 103 1.50 -6.68 4.22
C ALA A 103 1.66 -6.53 2.70
N MET A 104 0.59 -6.74 1.95
CA MET A 104 0.58 -6.58 0.49
C MET A 104 0.84 -5.12 0.07
N ALA A 105 0.21 -4.16 0.75
CA ALA A 105 0.43 -2.74 0.49
C ALA A 105 1.89 -2.31 0.74
N ALA A 106 2.53 -2.85 1.78
CA ALA A 106 3.96 -2.66 2.01
C ALA A 106 4.81 -3.24 0.87
N ARG A 107 4.57 -4.50 0.47
CA ARG A 107 5.26 -5.14 -0.68
C ARG A 107 5.01 -4.40 -2.00
N ARG A 108 3.87 -3.73 -2.17
CA ARG A 108 3.58 -2.91 -3.34
C ARG A 108 4.41 -1.62 -3.34
N LEU A 109 4.57 -0.97 -2.19
CA LEU A 109 5.46 0.20 -2.05
C LEU A 109 6.93 -0.18 -2.25
N HIS A 110 7.31 -1.39 -1.87
CA HIS A 110 8.63 -1.95 -2.14
C HIS A 110 8.92 -2.05 -3.64
N ASP A 111 7.91 -2.29 -4.47
CA ASP A 111 8.08 -2.35 -5.92
C ASP A 111 8.51 -1.02 -6.56
N VAL A 112 8.12 0.11 -5.96
CA VAL A 112 8.55 1.47 -6.35
C VAL A 112 9.75 1.98 -5.52
N ASN A 113 10.49 1.05 -4.90
CA ASN A 113 11.66 1.30 -4.05
C ASN A 113 11.38 2.22 -2.83
N ARG A 114 10.12 2.33 -2.39
CA ARG A 114 9.73 3.07 -1.18
C ARG A 114 9.65 2.12 0.02
N SER A 115 9.61 2.63 1.25
CA SER A 115 9.42 1.76 2.43
C SER A 115 7.94 1.51 2.65
N GLY A 116 7.58 0.33 3.16
CA GLY A 116 6.19 0.00 3.48
C GLY A 116 5.50 0.99 4.42
N TRP A 117 6.26 1.64 5.31
CA TRP A 117 5.77 2.70 6.20
C TRP A 117 5.13 3.89 5.47
N HIS A 118 5.44 4.13 4.20
CA HIS A 118 4.81 5.19 3.42
C HIS A 118 3.30 4.98 3.22
N GLN A 119 2.75 3.79 3.47
CA GLN A 119 1.30 3.57 3.44
C GLN A 119 0.56 4.36 4.51
N LEU A 120 1.22 4.67 5.64
CA LEU A 120 0.61 5.48 6.72
C LEU A 120 0.30 6.90 6.28
N LEU A 121 0.99 7.41 5.25
CA LEU A 121 0.65 8.70 4.64
C LEU A 121 -0.77 8.69 4.07
N GLY A 122 -1.31 7.52 3.73
CA GLY A 122 -2.70 7.37 3.29
C GLY A 122 -3.74 7.81 4.32
N LEU A 123 -3.38 7.89 5.61
CA LEU A 123 -4.24 8.39 6.69
C LEU A 123 -4.43 9.92 6.64
N LEU A 124 -3.57 10.65 5.92
CA LEU A 124 -3.69 12.09 5.73
C LEU A 124 -4.56 12.40 4.51
N ALA A 125 -5.87 12.27 4.71
CA ALA A 125 -6.84 12.60 3.68
C ALA A 125 -6.90 14.13 3.47
N PRO A 126 -7.02 14.61 2.21
CA PRO A 126 -7.03 13.83 0.96
C PRO A 126 -5.64 13.62 0.33
N ILE A 127 -4.66 14.47 0.65
CA ILE A 127 -3.40 14.59 -0.10
C ILE A 127 -2.57 13.30 -0.01
N GLY A 128 -2.42 12.74 1.19
CA GLY A 128 -1.64 11.53 1.42
C GLY A 128 -2.28 10.27 0.83
N THR A 129 -3.62 10.17 0.88
CA THR A 129 -4.37 9.08 0.21
C THR A 129 -4.13 9.09 -1.30
N ILE A 130 -4.23 10.26 -1.94
CA ILE A 130 -3.99 10.40 -3.38
C ILE A 130 -2.52 10.04 -3.72
N ALA A 131 -1.56 10.53 -2.94
CA ALA A 131 -0.14 10.24 -3.16
C ALA A 131 0.16 8.72 -3.12
N VAL A 132 -0.37 8.02 -2.11
CA VAL A 132 -0.18 6.58 -1.95
C VAL A 132 -0.89 5.78 -3.06
N LEU A 133 -2.10 6.17 -3.46
CA LEU A 133 -2.82 5.56 -4.59
C LEU A 133 -2.02 5.70 -5.89
N VAL A 134 -1.48 6.89 -6.17
CA VAL A 134 -0.61 7.10 -7.34
C VAL A 134 0.59 6.16 -7.30
N TRP A 135 1.21 5.95 -6.14
CA TRP A 135 2.32 5.01 -6.02
C TRP A 135 1.91 3.55 -6.23
N TYR A 136 0.72 3.14 -5.79
CA TYR A 136 0.20 1.80 -6.11
C TYR A 136 -0.01 1.59 -7.61
N CYS A 137 -0.36 2.63 -8.36
CA CYS A 137 -0.48 2.59 -9.82
C CYS A 137 0.85 2.67 -10.57
N LYS A 138 1.92 3.18 -9.96
CA LYS A 138 3.22 3.42 -10.66
C LYS A 138 3.90 2.15 -11.16
N ALA A 139 4.76 2.29 -12.16
CA ALA A 139 5.52 1.18 -12.70
C ALA A 139 6.57 0.72 -11.69
N PRO A 140 6.96 -0.56 -11.71
CA PRO A 140 8.10 -1.02 -10.94
C PRO A 140 9.30 -0.13 -11.24
N THR A 141 10.10 0.20 -10.23
CA THR A 141 11.38 0.86 -10.48
C THR A 141 12.22 -0.04 -11.39
N ALA A 142 12.76 0.52 -12.47
CA ALA A 142 13.57 -0.21 -13.44
C ALA A 142 14.73 -0.92 -12.71
N ASP A 143 14.89 -2.20 -13.02
CA ASP A 143 16.04 -2.95 -12.56
C ASP A 143 17.05 -2.95 -13.71
N HIS A 144 18.16 -2.22 -13.53
CA HIS A 144 19.27 -2.15 -14.50
C HIS A 144 19.90 -3.52 -14.76
N SER A 145 19.51 -4.57 -14.02
CA SER A 145 19.92 -5.96 -14.27
C SER A 145 19.59 -6.45 -15.68
N ARG A 146 18.55 -5.94 -16.35
CA ARG A 146 18.28 -6.26 -17.76
C ARG A 146 19.23 -5.56 -18.72
N GLU A 147 19.64 -4.33 -18.42
CA GLU A 147 20.64 -3.59 -19.22
C GLU A 147 22.02 -4.23 -19.10
N ALA A 148 22.38 -4.75 -17.92
CA ALA A 148 23.64 -5.44 -17.67
C ALA A 148 23.74 -6.86 -18.27
N VAL A 149 22.61 -7.49 -18.63
CA VAL A 149 22.60 -8.81 -19.32
C VAL A 149 22.73 -8.64 -20.84
N PHE A 150 22.40 -7.47 -21.37
CA PHE A 150 22.44 -7.16 -22.81
C PHE A 150 23.55 -6.15 -23.18
N ALA A 151 24.45 -5.82 -22.25
CA ALA A 151 25.65 -5.01 -22.47
C ALA A 151 26.90 -5.89 -22.37
#